data_AF-A0A8B6E1W9-F1
#
_entry.id   AF-A0A8B6E1W9-F1
#
_cell.length_a   1.000
_cell.length_b   1.000
_cell.length_c   1.000
_cell.angle_alpha   90.00
_cell.angle_beta   90.00
_cell.angle_gamma   90.00
#
_symmetry.space_group_name_H-M   'P 1'
#
loop_
_entity.id
_entity.type
_entity.pdbx_description
1 polymer ?
#
loop_
_entity_poly.entity_id
_entity_poly.type
_entity_poly.pdbx_seq_one_letter_code
_entity_poly.pdbx_strand_id
1 'polypeptide(L)'
;MELMCKGPVNTFQSYEDGPSTCIDHILINRTKLQHVKQAKVIDNHSFSTSDHHPILCTLETESHLHHPQETSDPTVSWERARSTNSIEDYTFAVSTNLWTVNFPTTATPDVIESYYSCIVSAIKKAEKDTLPYKKFNRHSKPYWNPNLTVLRDSMRSIRNEWINNCHCHDTNCEFFQKYKSAKREFRTALRKAFDEYESNLAKTIESNLDIRSENGLDNHK
;
A
#
# COMPACT_ATOMS: atom_id res chain seq x y z
N MET A 1 8.33 41.75 -5.04
CA MET A 1 7.35 41.61 -6.12
C MET A 1 6.65 40.27 -5.89
N GLU A 2 5.48 40.27 -5.27
CA GLU A 2 4.73 39.04 -4.98
C GLU A 2 4.24 38.44 -6.30
N LEU A 3 4.76 37.27 -6.66
CA LEU A 3 4.15 36.39 -7.66
C LEU A 3 2.84 35.85 -7.03
N MET A 4 1.81 36.70 -7.00
CA MET A 4 0.44 36.19 -6.85
C MET A 4 0.18 35.31 -8.06
N CYS A 5 0.10 34.00 -7.83
CA CYS A 5 -0.50 33.08 -8.78
C CYS A 5 -1.89 33.63 -9.07
N LYS A 6 -2.10 34.20 -10.27
CA LYS A 6 -3.43 34.57 -10.74
C LYS A 6 -4.17 33.26 -10.93
N GLY A 7 -4.84 32.86 -9.84
CA GLY A 7 -5.72 31.73 -9.85
C GLY A 7 -6.84 31.93 -10.89
N PRO A 8 -7.52 30.85 -11.25
CA PRO A 8 -8.62 30.86 -12.21
C PRO A 8 -9.81 31.70 -11.71
N VAL A 9 -10.65 32.12 -12.65
CA VAL A 9 -11.78 33.03 -12.42
C VAL A 9 -12.82 32.43 -11.46
N ASN A 10 -12.96 31.10 -11.43
CA ASN A 10 -13.89 30.34 -10.59
C ASN A 10 -13.46 28.87 -10.43
N THR A 11 -13.88 28.23 -9.34
CA THR A 11 -13.73 26.78 -9.10
C THR A 11 -15.08 26.08 -8.95
N PHE A 12 -16.16 26.86 -8.84
CA PHE A 12 -17.53 26.39 -8.73
C PHE A 12 -18.43 27.20 -9.66
N GLN A 13 -19.33 26.51 -10.34
CA GLN A 13 -20.38 27.11 -11.15
C GLN A 13 -21.73 26.50 -10.76
N SER A 14 -22.63 27.34 -10.26
CA SER A 14 -24.01 26.92 -10.02
C SER A 14 -24.68 26.48 -11.32
N TYR A 15 -25.54 25.47 -11.25
CA TYR A 15 -26.40 25.10 -12.37
C TYR A 15 -27.31 26.28 -12.74
N GLU A 16 -27.64 26.40 -14.05
CA GLU A 16 -28.59 27.39 -14.60
C GLU A 16 -28.17 28.87 -14.44
N ASP A 17 -27.07 29.30 -15.09
CA ASP A 17 -26.61 30.70 -15.14
C ASP A 17 -26.39 31.38 -13.77
N GLY A 18 -26.26 30.59 -12.71
CA GLY A 18 -26.02 31.08 -11.36
C GLY A 18 -24.59 31.62 -11.16
N PRO A 19 -24.34 32.27 -10.01
CA PRO A 19 -23.06 32.90 -9.73
C PRO A 19 -21.93 31.88 -9.70
N SER A 20 -20.79 32.27 -10.28
CA SER A 20 -19.55 31.52 -10.19
C SER A 20 -18.74 31.95 -8.97
N THR A 21 -18.19 30.99 -8.22
CA THR A 21 -17.41 31.28 -7.01
C THR A 21 -16.07 30.54 -7.04
N CYS A 22 -15.12 31.02 -6.23
CA CYS A 22 -13.80 30.41 -6.05
C CYS A 22 -13.69 29.96 -4.59
N ILE A 23 -14.11 28.73 -4.32
CA ILE A 23 -14.22 28.16 -2.97
C ILE A 23 -13.23 27.02 -2.72
N ASP A 24 -12.57 26.54 -3.77
CA ASP A 24 -11.57 25.48 -3.70
C ASP A 24 -10.16 26.10 -3.69
N HIS A 25 -9.34 25.71 -2.71
CA HIS A 25 -8.02 26.29 -2.51
C HIS A 25 -6.96 25.22 -2.22
N ILE A 26 -5.73 25.47 -2.68
CA ILE A 26 -4.55 24.69 -2.32
C ILE A 26 -3.66 25.59 -1.47
N LEU A 27 -3.60 25.30 -0.18
CA LEU A 27 -2.80 26.07 0.78
C LEU A 27 -1.39 25.48 0.84
N ILE A 28 -0.38 26.33 0.61
CA ILE A 28 1.03 25.94 0.59
C ILE A 28 1.79 26.81 1.57
N ASN A 29 2.67 26.19 2.35
CA ASN A 29 3.55 26.91 3.25
C ASN A 29 4.42 27.89 2.44
N ARG A 30 4.52 29.15 2.89
CA ARG A 30 5.31 30.20 2.22
C ARG A 30 6.75 29.76 1.93
N THR A 31 7.37 29.01 2.83
CA THR A 31 8.74 28.46 2.66
C THR A 31 8.85 27.47 1.50
N LYS A 32 7.73 26.94 1.02
CA LYS A 32 7.65 25.96 -0.06
C LYS A 32 7.09 26.54 -1.37
N LEU A 33 6.80 27.83 -1.41
CA LEU A 33 6.22 28.49 -2.60
C LEU A 33 7.11 28.32 -3.84
N GLN A 34 8.44 28.33 -3.66
CA GLN A 34 9.42 28.13 -4.72
C GLN A 34 9.31 26.76 -5.43
N HIS A 35 8.68 25.77 -4.79
CA HIS A 35 8.45 24.46 -5.38
C HIS A 35 7.19 24.42 -6.24
N VAL A 36 6.36 25.46 -6.26
CA VAL A 36 5.13 25.48 -7.06
C VAL A 36 5.48 25.81 -8.50
N LYS A 37 5.39 24.82 -9.41
CA LYS A 37 5.60 25.04 -10.84
C LYS A 37 4.36 25.60 -11.53
N GLN A 38 3.19 25.11 -11.13
CA GLN A 38 1.93 25.44 -11.79
C GLN A 38 0.76 25.29 -10.83
N ALA A 39 -0.23 26.18 -10.96
CA ALA A 39 -1.56 26.02 -10.41
C ALA A 39 -2.59 26.51 -11.46
N LYS A 40 -3.57 25.68 -11.82
CA LYS A 40 -4.64 26.03 -12.77
C LYS A 40 -5.94 25.28 -12.46
N VAL A 41 -7.08 25.85 -12.80
CA VAL A 41 -8.34 25.09 -12.90
C VAL A 41 -8.43 24.43 -14.27
N ILE A 42 -8.91 23.20 -14.27
CA ILE A 42 -9.20 22.45 -15.47
C ILE A 42 -10.65 22.75 -15.86
N ASP A 43 -10.83 23.63 -16.84
CA ASP A 43 -12.13 23.98 -17.42
C ASP A 43 -12.48 23.07 -18.60
N ASN A 44 -12.28 21.76 -18.44
CA ASN A 44 -12.64 20.78 -19.45
C ASN A 44 -13.78 19.92 -18.93
N HIS A 45 -14.95 20.07 -19.54
CA HIS A 45 -16.17 19.35 -19.20
C HIS A 45 -15.99 17.83 -19.18
N SER A 46 -15.04 17.26 -19.92
CA SER A 46 -14.77 15.81 -19.89
C SER A 46 -14.23 15.31 -18.54
N PHE A 47 -13.74 16.20 -17.68
CA PHE A 47 -13.23 15.89 -16.33
C PHE A 47 -14.15 16.39 -15.21
N SER A 48 -15.12 17.23 -15.52
CA SER A 48 -16.05 17.80 -14.55
C SER A 48 -17.19 16.83 -14.26
N THR A 49 -17.09 16.10 -13.16
CA THR A 49 -18.16 15.23 -12.64
C THR A 49 -18.97 15.91 -11.52
N SER A 50 -18.93 17.23 -11.46
CA SER A 50 -19.57 18.10 -10.47
C SER A 50 -19.69 19.51 -11.04
N ASP A 51 -20.48 20.35 -10.38
CA ASP A 51 -20.47 21.82 -10.38
C ASP A 51 -19.14 22.45 -9.94
N HIS A 52 -18.21 21.65 -9.42
CA HIS A 52 -16.84 22.07 -9.13
C HIS A 52 -15.88 21.71 -10.27
N HIS A 53 -15.02 22.66 -10.65
CA HIS A 53 -13.92 22.44 -11.58
C HIS A 53 -12.65 21.97 -10.84
N PRO A 54 -11.97 20.92 -11.34
CA PRO A 54 -10.75 20.44 -10.71
C PRO A 54 -9.62 21.49 -10.69
N ILE A 55 -8.93 21.64 -9.56
CA ILE A 55 -7.67 22.39 -9.48
C ILE A 55 -6.49 21.45 -9.65
N LEU A 56 -5.64 21.75 -10.62
CA LEU A 56 -4.34 21.12 -10.81
C LEU A 56 -3.25 21.99 -10.20
N CYS A 57 -2.48 21.44 -9.26
CA CYS A 57 -1.24 22.03 -8.78
C CYS A 57 -0.08 21.07 -9.01
N THR A 58 1.03 21.59 -9.53
CA THR A 58 2.25 20.82 -9.77
C THR A 58 3.36 21.37 -8.88
N LEU A 59 3.94 20.48 -8.09
CA LEU A 59 5.04 20.76 -7.19
C LEU A 59 6.32 20.11 -7.71
N GLU A 60 7.41 20.84 -7.70
CA GLU A 60 8.76 20.32 -7.84
C GLU A 60 9.26 19.83 -6.50
N THR A 61 9.24 18.52 -6.31
CA THR A 61 9.88 17.91 -5.15
C THR A 61 11.30 17.48 -5.52
N GLU A 62 12.28 17.91 -4.74
CA GLU A 62 13.59 17.29 -4.76
C GLU A 62 13.39 15.83 -4.36
N SER A 63 13.65 14.94 -5.32
CA SER A 63 13.46 13.50 -5.14
C SER A 63 14.60 12.95 -4.30
N HIS A 64 14.71 13.38 -3.04
CA HIS A 64 15.24 12.50 -2.01
C HIS A 64 14.14 11.48 -1.74
N LEU A 65 13.93 10.59 -2.71
CA LEU A 65 13.31 9.30 -2.46
C LEU A 65 14.19 8.67 -1.39
N HIS A 66 13.83 8.90 -0.11
CA HIS A 66 14.11 7.93 0.92
C HIS A 66 13.61 6.62 0.31
N HIS A 67 14.55 5.84 -0.21
CA HIS A 67 14.33 4.43 -0.36
C HIS A 67 14.14 4.00 1.09
N PRO A 68 12.91 3.68 1.56
CA PRO A 68 12.83 2.96 2.81
C PRO A 68 13.71 1.75 2.57
N GLN A 69 14.79 1.65 3.34
CA GLN A 69 15.70 0.53 3.26
C GLN A 69 14.81 -0.70 3.36
N GLU A 70 14.70 -1.48 2.29
CA GLU A 70 13.87 -2.67 2.23
C GLU A 70 14.50 -3.67 3.20
N THR A 71 14.16 -3.58 4.48
CA THR A 71 14.73 -4.43 5.53
C THR A 71 13.85 -5.60 5.88
N SER A 72 12.68 -5.75 5.24
CA SER A 72 11.92 -6.99 5.41
C SER A 72 12.46 -8.02 4.43
N ASP A 73 13.27 -8.94 4.94
CA ASP A 73 13.62 -10.14 4.19
C ASP A 73 12.33 -10.80 3.65
N PRO A 74 12.34 -11.26 2.38
CA PRO A 74 11.18 -11.89 1.78
C PRO A 74 10.75 -13.08 2.65
N THR A 75 9.47 -13.09 3.05
CA THR A 75 8.94 -14.15 3.91
C THR A 75 8.46 -15.34 3.08
N VAL A 76 8.80 -16.55 3.52
CA VAL A 76 8.34 -17.79 2.89
C VAL A 76 6.82 -17.89 2.97
N SER A 77 6.20 -18.25 1.86
CA SER A 77 4.78 -18.58 1.78
C SER A 77 4.56 -20.04 2.17
N TRP A 78 4.44 -20.32 3.47
CA TRP A 78 4.28 -21.68 3.99
C TRP A 78 3.04 -22.41 3.45
N GLU A 79 1.96 -21.68 3.18
CA GLU A 79 0.77 -22.25 2.56
C GLU A 79 1.04 -22.73 1.13
N ARG A 80 1.74 -21.91 0.33
CA ARG A 80 2.13 -22.30 -1.03
C ARG A 80 3.16 -23.43 -1.01
N ALA A 81 4.13 -23.38 -0.09
CA ALA A 81 5.13 -24.43 0.05
C ALA A 81 4.50 -25.81 0.33
N ARG A 82 3.45 -25.84 1.16
CA ARG A 82 2.68 -27.06 1.43
C ARG A 82 1.88 -27.53 0.22
N SER A 83 1.24 -26.62 -0.52
CA SER A 83 0.40 -27.00 -1.66
C SER A 83 1.19 -27.39 -2.91
N THR A 84 2.45 -26.94 -3.05
CA THR A 84 3.30 -27.24 -4.22
C THR A 84 4.39 -28.28 -3.95
N ASN A 85 4.32 -28.99 -2.83
CA ASN A 85 5.32 -29.98 -2.41
C ASN A 85 6.76 -29.43 -2.25
N SER A 86 6.93 -28.12 -2.19
CA SER A 86 8.25 -27.47 -2.15
C SER A 86 9.02 -27.73 -0.86
N ILE A 87 8.35 -28.26 0.18
CA ILE A 87 9.00 -28.70 1.41
C ILE A 87 9.87 -29.94 1.14
N GLU A 88 9.38 -30.90 0.36
CA GLU A 88 10.15 -32.09 0.00
C GLU A 88 11.33 -31.73 -0.91
N ASP A 89 11.10 -30.84 -1.89
CA ASP A 89 12.15 -30.31 -2.76
C ASP A 89 13.24 -29.61 -1.95
N TYR A 90 12.85 -28.79 -0.96
CA TYR A 90 13.77 -28.14 -0.03
C TYR A 90 14.59 -29.16 0.77
N THR A 91 13.96 -30.18 1.36
CA THR A 91 14.66 -31.22 2.12
C THR A 91 15.66 -31.99 1.24
N PHE A 92 15.28 -32.31 0.01
CA PHE A 92 16.16 -32.96 -0.96
C PHE A 92 17.34 -32.07 -1.36
N ALA A 93 17.08 -30.79 -1.64
CA ALA A 93 18.11 -29.82 -2.00
C ALA A 93 19.09 -29.53 -0.85
N VAL A 94 18.61 -29.42 0.40
CA VAL A 94 19.46 -29.29 1.59
C VAL A 94 20.38 -30.50 1.72
N SER A 95 19.83 -31.71 1.64
CA SER A 95 20.61 -32.95 1.71
C SER A 95 21.70 -32.98 0.63
N THR A 96 21.33 -32.69 -0.61
CA THR A 96 22.26 -32.68 -1.75
C THR A 96 23.35 -31.64 -1.59
N ASN A 97 23.01 -30.41 -1.19
CA ASN A 97 23.98 -29.34 -1.01
C ASN A 97 24.94 -29.65 0.16
N LEU A 98 24.43 -30.18 1.28
CA LEU A 98 25.25 -30.53 2.44
C LEU A 98 26.22 -31.69 2.14
N TRP A 99 25.83 -32.63 1.27
CA TRP A 99 26.73 -33.69 0.80
C TRP A 99 27.98 -33.16 0.09
N THR A 100 27.91 -31.96 -0.48
CA THR A 100 29.07 -31.31 -1.14
C THR A 100 29.95 -30.52 -0.18
N VAL A 101 29.52 -30.33 1.07
CA VAL A 101 30.29 -29.62 2.09
C VAL A 101 31.29 -30.59 2.71
N ASN A 102 32.57 -30.39 2.42
CA ASN A 102 33.63 -31.23 2.93
C ASN A 102 33.91 -30.95 4.41
N PHE A 103 33.96 -32.01 5.21
CA PHE A 103 34.38 -31.92 6.59
C PHE A 103 35.87 -31.54 6.67
N PRO A 104 36.25 -30.54 7.49
CA PRO A 104 37.63 -30.12 7.57
C PRO A 104 38.51 -31.17 8.24
N THR A 105 39.71 -31.39 7.70
CA THR A 105 40.71 -32.32 8.26
C THR A 105 41.46 -31.75 9.46
N THR A 106 41.37 -30.44 9.67
CA THR A 106 42.05 -29.70 10.77
C THR A 106 41.10 -28.70 11.40
N ALA A 107 41.11 -28.60 12.73
CA ALA A 107 40.19 -27.76 13.50
C ALA A 107 40.86 -26.45 13.96
N THR A 108 41.31 -25.61 13.02
CA THR A 108 41.71 -24.24 13.35
C THR A 108 40.47 -23.33 13.37
N PRO A 109 40.47 -22.23 14.13
CA PRO A 109 39.33 -21.32 14.21
C PRO A 109 38.84 -20.83 12.83
N ASP A 110 39.74 -20.43 11.95
CA ASP A 110 39.40 -19.94 10.60
C ASP A 110 38.75 -21.03 9.74
N VAL A 111 39.22 -22.28 9.87
CA VAL A 111 38.68 -23.42 9.12
C VAL A 111 37.29 -23.80 9.63
N ILE A 112 37.05 -23.72 10.95
CA ILE A 112 35.74 -23.95 11.53
C ILE A 112 34.74 -22.89 11.06
N GLU A 113 35.13 -21.61 11.06
CA GLU A 113 34.27 -20.50 10.61
C GLU A 113 33.94 -20.63 9.11
N SER A 114 34.94 -20.99 8.30
CA SER A 114 34.74 -21.27 6.87
C SER A 114 33.80 -22.45 6.63
N TYR A 115 33.95 -23.54 7.39
CA TYR A 115 33.07 -24.70 7.31
C TYR A 115 31.64 -24.36 7.72
N TYR A 116 31.46 -23.60 8.82
CA TYR A 116 30.15 -23.11 9.24
C TYR A 116 29.49 -22.25 8.17
N SER A 117 30.25 -21.33 7.57
CA SER A 117 29.79 -20.48 6.46
C SER A 117 29.35 -21.31 5.24
N CYS A 118 30.05 -22.40 4.94
CA CYS A 118 29.68 -23.33 3.87
C CYS A 118 28.35 -24.05 4.16
N ILE A 119 28.14 -24.52 5.39
CA ILE A 119 26.86 -25.14 5.82
C ILE A 119 25.72 -24.12 5.67
N VAL A 120 25.88 -22.92 6.22
CA VAL A 120 24.85 -21.88 6.16
C VAL A 120 24.54 -21.52 4.71
N SER A 121 25.55 -21.41 3.86
CA SER A 121 25.39 -21.13 2.43
C SER A 121 24.66 -22.24 1.69
N ALA A 122 24.95 -23.51 2.00
CA ALA A 122 24.28 -24.67 1.42
C ALA A 122 22.77 -24.70 1.76
N ILE A 123 22.42 -24.37 3.01
CA ILE A 123 21.03 -24.29 3.47
C ILE A 123 20.32 -23.10 2.81
N LYS A 124 20.91 -21.90 2.84
CA LYS A 124 20.33 -20.69 2.22
C LYS A 124 20.15 -20.84 0.71
N LYS A 125 21.05 -21.55 0.04
CA LYS A 125 20.93 -21.86 -1.38
C LYS A 125 19.72 -22.75 -1.65
N ALA A 126 19.57 -23.84 -0.89
CA ALA A 126 18.40 -24.72 -1.01
C ALA A 126 17.09 -23.94 -0.75
N GLU A 127 17.08 -23.07 0.26
CA GLU A 127 15.96 -22.21 0.60
C GLU A 127 15.54 -21.34 -0.59
N LYS A 128 16.52 -20.66 -1.21
CA LYS A 128 16.31 -19.76 -2.34
C LYS A 128 15.79 -20.49 -3.60
N ASP A 129 16.31 -21.69 -3.85
CA ASP A 129 16.05 -22.42 -5.08
C ASP A 129 14.69 -23.15 -5.07
N THR A 130 14.17 -23.51 -3.89
CA THR A 130 12.97 -24.34 -3.77
C THR A 130 11.80 -23.66 -3.08
N LEU A 131 12.02 -22.77 -2.10
CA LEU A 131 10.92 -22.23 -1.31
C LEU A 131 10.20 -21.09 -2.01
N PRO A 132 8.86 -21.10 -2.00
CA PRO A 132 8.08 -20.01 -2.54
C PRO A 132 8.05 -18.79 -1.61
N TYR A 133 8.63 -17.68 -2.03
CA TYR A 133 8.56 -16.42 -1.29
C TYR A 133 7.30 -15.60 -1.59
N LYS A 134 6.77 -14.91 -0.57
CA LYS A 134 5.78 -13.85 -0.75
C LYS A 134 6.48 -12.64 -1.34
N LYS A 135 5.95 -12.12 -2.45
CA LYS A 135 6.35 -10.79 -2.93
C LYS A 135 5.78 -9.77 -1.97
N PHE A 136 6.64 -9.00 -1.31
CA PHE A 136 6.18 -7.85 -0.54
C PHE A 136 5.48 -6.89 -1.51
N ASN A 137 4.18 -6.70 -1.34
CA ASN A 137 3.45 -5.70 -2.09
C ASN A 137 3.40 -4.43 -1.24
N ARG A 138 4.37 -3.53 -1.46
CA ARG A 138 4.43 -2.23 -0.78
C ARG A 138 3.13 -1.42 -0.91
N HIS A 139 2.36 -1.67 -1.96
CA HIS A 139 1.12 -0.96 -2.25
C HIS A 139 -0.13 -1.69 -1.74
N SER A 140 0.00 -2.92 -1.22
CA SER A 140 -1.13 -3.60 -0.57
C SER A 140 -1.36 -2.97 0.79
N LYS A 141 -2.47 -2.25 0.90
CA LYS A 141 -2.98 -1.79 2.19
C LYS A 141 -3.21 -3.02 3.08
N PRO A 142 -2.65 -3.07 4.30
CA PRO A 142 -2.70 -4.27 5.14
C PRO A 142 -4.13 -4.61 5.61
N TYR A 143 -5.01 -3.61 5.66
CA TYR A 143 -6.45 -3.76 5.92
C TYR A 143 -7.27 -4.18 4.69
N TRP A 144 -6.65 -4.39 3.53
CA TRP A 144 -7.36 -4.77 2.31
C TRP A 144 -7.72 -6.26 2.32
N ASN A 145 -9.01 -6.56 2.25
CA ASN A 145 -9.52 -7.93 2.24
C ASN A 145 -10.30 -8.24 0.93
N PRO A 146 -10.56 -9.52 0.63
CA PRO A 146 -11.29 -9.92 -0.59
C PRO A 146 -12.67 -9.26 -0.72
N ASN A 147 -13.39 -9.05 0.39
CA ASN A 147 -14.70 -8.40 0.39
C ASN A 147 -14.63 -6.95 -0.12
N LEU A 148 -13.60 -6.18 0.26
CA LEU A 148 -13.38 -4.83 -0.28
C LEU A 148 -13.12 -4.82 -1.78
N THR A 149 -12.53 -5.88 -2.33
CA THR A 149 -12.32 -6.03 -3.77
C THR A 149 -13.66 -6.21 -4.49
N VAL A 150 -14.51 -7.11 -3.99
CA VAL A 150 -15.87 -7.33 -4.52
C VAL A 150 -16.69 -6.04 -4.50
N LEU A 151 -16.71 -5.32 -3.36
CA LEU A 151 -17.45 -4.06 -3.22
C LEU A 151 -16.89 -2.95 -4.12
N ARG A 152 -15.57 -2.83 -4.26
CA ARG A 152 -14.93 -1.86 -5.17
C ARG A 152 -15.32 -2.12 -6.61
N ASP A 153 -15.28 -3.38 -7.03
CA ASP A 153 -15.54 -3.76 -8.42
C ASP A 153 -17.02 -3.62 -8.76
N SER A 154 -17.91 -3.98 -7.83
CA SER A 154 -19.36 -3.69 -7.91
C SER A 154 -19.62 -2.17 -8.03
N MET A 155 -19.04 -1.36 -7.15
CA MET A 155 -19.16 0.10 -7.20
C MET A 155 -18.68 0.68 -8.55
N ARG A 156 -17.59 0.15 -9.12
CA ARG A 156 -17.09 0.56 -10.44
C ARG A 156 -18.05 0.17 -11.56
N SER A 157 -18.59 -1.04 -11.51
CA SER A 157 -19.59 -1.51 -12.49
C SER A 157 -20.83 -0.61 -12.50
N ILE A 158 -21.40 -0.34 -11.33
CA ILE A 158 -22.58 0.54 -11.18
C ILE A 158 -22.26 1.97 -11.60
N ARG A 159 -21.04 2.46 -11.32
CA ARG A 159 -20.60 3.77 -11.82
C ARG A 159 -20.60 3.84 -13.34
N ASN A 160 -20.10 2.80 -14.01
CA ASN A 160 -20.07 2.76 -15.47
C ASN A 160 -21.50 2.73 -16.04
N GLU A 161 -22.40 1.99 -15.40
CA GLU A 161 -23.81 1.95 -15.77
C GLU A 161 -24.47 3.33 -15.64
N TRP A 162 -24.20 4.06 -14.55
CA TRP A 162 -24.67 5.44 -14.37
C TRP A 162 -24.12 6.40 -15.44
N ILE A 163 -22.82 6.33 -15.72
CA ILE A 163 -22.16 7.14 -16.75
C ILE A 163 -22.77 6.87 -18.13
N ASN A 164 -23.02 5.60 -18.47
CA ASN A 164 -23.47 5.21 -19.80
C ASN A 164 -24.96 5.48 -20.04
N ASN A 165 -25.80 5.45 -19.01
CA ASN A 165 -27.25 5.60 -19.20
C ASN A 165 -27.71 7.05 -19.16
N CYS A 166 -27.15 7.87 -18.29
CA CYS A 166 -27.70 9.20 -18.06
C CYS A 166 -26.70 10.25 -17.61
N HIS A 167 -25.64 9.85 -16.88
CA HIS A 167 -24.70 10.77 -16.25
C HIS A 167 -25.40 11.91 -15.46
N CYS A 168 -26.65 11.68 -15.04
CA CYS A 168 -27.43 12.69 -14.30
C CYS A 168 -27.01 12.75 -12.84
N HIS A 169 -26.93 13.96 -12.31
CA HIS A 169 -26.68 14.22 -10.89
C HIS A 169 -27.96 14.48 -10.08
N ASP A 170 -29.13 14.29 -10.71
CA ASP A 170 -30.43 14.44 -10.07
C ASP A 170 -30.61 13.39 -8.97
N THR A 171 -31.14 13.82 -7.83
CA THR A 171 -31.46 12.93 -6.71
C THR A 171 -32.56 11.92 -7.10
N ASN A 172 -33.40 12.22 -8.09
CA ASN A 172 -34.43 11.30 -8.59
C ASN A 172 -33.92 10.28 -9.62
N CYS A 173 -32.68 10.44 -10.09
CA CYS A 173 -32.03 9.58 -11.08
C CYS A 173 -31.69 8.22 -10.44
N GLU A 174 -32.40 7.15 -10.81
CA GLU A 174 -32.24 5.80 -10.22
C GLU A 174 -30.78 5.31 -10.31
N PHE A 175 -30.12 5.49 -11.45
CA PHE A 175 -28.73 5.10 -11.65
C PHE A 175 -27.76 5.85 -10.73
N PHE A 176 -28.00 7.15 -10.51
CA PHE A 176 -27.20 7.95 -9.60
C PHE A 176 -27.39 7.50 -8.15
N GLN A 177 -28.64 7.25 -7.73
CA GLN A 177 -28.93 6.72 -6.40
C GLN A 177 -28.25 5.36 -6.16
N LYS A 178 -28.33 4.44 -7.13
CA LYS A 178 -27.65 3.13 -7.07
C LYS A 178 -26.14 3.30 -6.91
N TYR A 179 -25.51 4.16 -7.71
CA TYR A 179 -24.08 4.45 -7.58
C TYR A 179 -23.73 5.03 -6.21
N LYS A 180 -24.51 6.00 -5.70
CA LYS A 180 -24.29 6.62 -4.41
C LYS A 180 -24.44 5.62 -3.26
N SER A 181 -25.39 4.70 -3.36
CA SER A 181 -25.58 3.61 -2.40
C SER A 181 -24.37 2.67 -2.39
N ALA A 182 -23.96 2.14 -3.54
CA ALA A 182 -22.79 1.28 -3.66
C ALA A 182 -21.50 1.95 -3.18
N LYS A 183 -21.33 3.25 -3.48
CA LYS A 183 -20.20 4.05 -3.00
C LYS A 183 -20.20 4.21 -1.48
N ARG A 184 -21.39 4.39 -0.88
CA ARG A 184 -21.53 4.47 0.59
C ARG A 184 -21.19 3.14 1.22
N GLU A 185 -21.71 2.04 0.70
CA GLU A 185 -21.43 0.68 1.18
C GLU A 185 -19.94 0.37 1.17
N PHE A 186 -19.27 0.57 0.02
CA PHE A 186 -17.82 0.40 -0.09
C PHE A 186 -17.06 1.24 0.95
N ARG A 187 -17.41 2.53 1.12
CA ARG A 187 -16.75 3.42 2.08
C ARG A 187 -16.96 3.02 3.53
N THR A 188 -18.13 2.47 3.86
CA THR A 188 -18.43 1.96 5.20
C THR A 188 -17.61 0.71 5.49
N ALA A 189 -17.58 -0.25 4.56
CA ALA A 189 -16.78 -1.46 4.68
C ALA A 189 -15.28 -1.13 4.76
N LEU A 190 -14.80 -0.16 3.97
CA LEU A 190 -13.41 0.27 3.98
C LEU A 190 -12.99 0.87 5.34
N ARG A 191 -13.85 1.70 5.94
CA ARG A 191 -13.62 2.27 7.28
C ARG A 191 -13.58 1.17 8.32
N LYS A 192 -14.57 0.28 8.32
CA LYS A 192 -14.62 -0.86 9.24
C LYS A 192 -13.35 -1.72 9.17
N ALA A 193 -12.89 -2.07 7.97
CA ALA A 193 -11.68 -2.86 7.78
C ALA A 193 -10.42 -2.14 8.28
N PHE A 194 -10.35 -0.81 8.10
CA PHE A 194 -9.28 0.01 8.63
C PHE A 194 -9.29 0.03 10.16
N ASP A 195 -10.44 0.28 10.78
CA ASP A 195 -10.60 0.33 12.24
C ASP A 195 -10.27 -1.01 12.90
N GLU A 196 -10.70 -2.12 12.29
CA GLU A 196 -10.36 -3.48 12.73
C GLU A 196 -8.85 -3.74 12.66
N TYR A 197 -8.19 -3.31 11.59
CA TYR A 197 -6.75 -3.44 11.45
C TYR A 197 -5.99 -2.64 12.52
N GLU A 198 -6.35 -1.37 12.72
CA GLU A 198 -5.74 -0.51 13.75
C GLU A 198 -5.94 -1.09 15.16
N SER A 199 -7.15 -1.58 15.47
CA SER A 199 -7.44 -2.20 16.77
C SER A 199 -6.61 -3.47 16.99
N ASN A 200 -6.46 -4.32 15.98
CA ASN A 200 -5.64 -5.53 16.07
C ASN A 200 -4.14 -5.22 16.16
N LEU A 201 -3.68 -4.19 15.47
CA LEU A 201 -2.30 -3.72 15.56
C LEU A 201 -2.00 -3.23 16.98
N ALA A 202 -2.88 -2.42 17.57
CA ALA A 202 -2.73 -1.94 18.95
C ALA A 202 -2.63 -3.12 19.95
N LYS A 203 -3.55 -4.08 19.87
CA LYS A 203 -3.52 -5.30 20.72
C LYS A 203 -2.24 -6.11 20.56
N THR A 204 -1.74 -6.24 19.33
CA THR A 204 -0.51 -6.98 19.03
C THR A 204 0.71 -6.26 19.61
N ILE A 205 0.72 -4.93 19.59
CA ILE A 205 1.78 -4.13 20.21
C ILE A 205 1.75 -4.30 21.73
N GLU A 206 0.57 -4.20 22.35
CA GLU A 206 0.38 -4.43 23.79
C GLU A 206 0.87 -5.82 24.21
N SER A 207 0.43 -6.89 23.53
CA SER A 207 0.86 -8.26 23.85
C SER A 207 2.38 -8.46 23.70
N ASN A 208 3.00 -7.82 22.72
CA ASN A 208 4.46 -7.92 22.52
C ASN A 208 5.26 -7.11 23.56
N LEU A 209 4.67 -6.06 24.13
CA LEU A 209 5.25 -5.32 25.24
C LEU A 209 5.17 -6.13 26.54
N ASP A 210 4.04 -6.81 26.78
CA ASP A 210 3.86 -7.69 27.94
C ASP A 210 4.85 -8.86 27.93
N ILE A 211 5.02 -9.54 26.78
CA ILE A 211 6.00 -10.63 26.62
C ILE A 211 7.44 -10.17 26.89
N ARG A 212 7.80 -8.93 26.52
CA ARG A 212 9.13 -8.38 26.82
C ARG A 212 9.32 -8.04 28.30
N SER A 213 8.24 -7.67 28.98
CA SER A 213 8.27 -7.40 30.42
C SER A 213 8.41 -8.69 31.25
N GLU A 214 7.78 -9.80 30.82
CA GLU A 214 7.89 -11.11 31.46
C GLU A 214 9.27 -11.74 31.25
N ASN A 215 9.83 -11.67 30.03
CA ASN A 215 11.17 -12.21 29.75
C ASN A 215 12.32 -11.35 30.30
N GLY A 216 12.04 -10.14 30.80
CA GLY A 216 13.02 -9.28 31.46
C GLY A 216 13.22 -9.58 32.95
N LEU A 217 12.33 -10.37 33.56
CA LEU A 217 12.36 -10.67 35.00
C LEU A 217 13.18 -11.93 35.35
N ASP A 218 13.56 -12.76 34.38
CA ASP A 218 14.31 -14.01 34.60
C ASP A 218 15.84 -13.88 34.47
N ASN A 219 16.38 -12.69 34.16
CA ASN A 219 17.84 -12.49 34.04
C ASN A 219 18.52 -11.97 35.33
N HIS A 220 17.84 -12.02 36.48
CA HIS A 220 18.43 -11.67 37.78
C HIS A 220 18.09 -12.72 38.86
N LYS A 221 18.62 -13.94 38.73
CA LYS A 221 18.92 -14.82 39.87
C LYS A 221 20.20 -15.59 39.62
#